data_AF-A0A7X7R4H2-F1
#
_entry.id   AF-A0A7X7R4H2-F1
#
_cell.length_a   1.000
_cell.length_b   1.000
_cell.length_c   1.000
_cell.angle_alpha   90.00
_cell.angle_beta   90.00
_cell.angle_gamma   90.00
#
_symmetry.space_group_name_H-M   'P 1'
#
loop_
_entity.id
_entity.type
_entity.pdbx_description
1 polymer ?
#
loop_
_entity_poly.entity_id
_entity_poly.type
_entity_poly.pdbx_seq_one_letter_code
_entity_poly.pdbx_strand_id
1 'polypeptide(L)'
;MVFAFRPLEGGYEIPMRVVGANIYYEWLIYIFMLIPIGFFIYGVLKRVRVWLLARGETSRDDKLLARSLNFLVNTFAQKQVLRKTTAGVSHFFLFWGFVVLFIATIFFAAWDKIGFPRLVGSFYVNFSAFIDIMGFLAMIGILVLAVIRYIQRPGRLNDTQPLDGWILFLIAAILFTGYIVEGLRIAGQIQLSATFAQID
;
A
#
# COMPACT_ATOMS: atom_id res chain seq x y z
N MET A 1 21.24 -13.00 -8.52
CA MET A 1 20.79 -11.69 -8.01
C MET A 1 22.02 -10.93 -7.58
N VAL A 2 22.40 -9.88 -8.32
CA VAL A 2 23.52 -9.03 -7.90
C VAL A 2 22.93 -7.88 -7.11
N PHE A 3 22.93 -8.00 -5.77
CA PHE A 3 22.62 -6.90 -4.86
C PHE A 3 23.83 -5.96 -4.77
N ALA A 4 24.24 -5.41 -5.91
CA ALA A 4 25.31 -4.43 -5.97
C ALA A 4 24.74 -3.03 -5.78
N PHE A 5 25.56 -2.15 -5.21
CA PHE A 5 25.29 -0.72 -5.18
C PHE A 5 25.06 -0.21 -6.60
N ARG A 6 23.95 0.48 -6.80
CA ARG A 6 23.61 1.17 -8.05
C ARG A 6 23.57 2.66 -7.74
N PRO A 7 24.42 3.50 -8.37
CA PRO A 7 24.37 4.94 -8.13
C PRO A 7 23.01 5.50 -8.56
N LEU A 8 22.64 6.64 -7.99
CA LEU A 8 21.57 7.44 -8.58
C LEU A 8 22.08 7.95 -9.93
N GLU A 9 21.26 7.82 -10.96
CA GLU A 9 21.55 8.29 -12.32
C GLU A 9 20.54 9.38 -12.70
N GLY A 10 20.85 10.12 -13.77
CA GLY A 10 19.91 11.07 -14.35
C GLY A 10 18.68 10.40 -14.96
N GLY A 11 17.90 11.19 -15.68
CA GLY A 11 16.80 10.67 -16.47
C GLY A 11 17.28 9.75 -17.60
N TYR A 12 16.38 8.87 -18.04
CA TYR A 12 16.64 7.88 -19.08
C TYR A 12 15.98 8.30 -20.39
N GLU A 13 16.56 7.93 -21.53
CA GLU A 13 15.94 8.17 -22.86
C GLU A 13 14.54 7.55 -22.97
N ILE A 14 14.33 6.43 -22.27
CA ILE A 14 13.01 5.81 -22.12
C ILE A 14 12.63 5.95 -20.64
N PRO A 15 11.54 6.68 -20.30
CA PRO A 15 11.15 6.92 -18.92
C PRO A 15 11.07 5.64 -18.09
N MET A 16 11.85 5.56 -17.01
CA MET A 16 11.85 4.42 -16.09
C MET A 16 12.45 4.81 -14.73
N ARG A 17 12.30 3.93 -13.73
CA ARG A 17 13.00 4.05 -12.45
C ARG A 17 13.87 2.84 -12.17
N VAL A 18 15.02 3.09 -11.55
CA VAL A 18 15.85 2.05 -10.94
C VAL A 18 15.35 1.79 -9.53
N VAL A 19 15.07 0.52 -9.21
CA VAL A 19 14.72 0.10 -7.86
C VAL A 19 16.00 -0.02 -7.04
N GLY A 20 15.99 0.48 -5.81
CA GLY A 20 17.15 0.38 -4.91
C GLY A 20 18.34 1.28 -5.28
N ALA A 21 18.14 2.29 -6.14
CA ALA A 21 19.18 3.26 -6.44
C ALA A 21 19.68 3.96 -5.16
N ASN A 22 20.99 4.11 -5.05
CA ASN A 22 21.70 4.68 -3.91
C ASN A 22 21.52 3.93 -2.57
N ILE A 23 21.28 2.61 -2.61
CA ILE A 23 21.14 1.77 -1.40
C ILE A 23 22.19 0.65 -1.40
N TYR A 24 23.19 0.75 -0.51
CA TYR A 24 24.29 -0.24 -0.41
C TYR A 24 23.81 -1.63 0.01
N TYR A 25 22.88 -1.70 0.96
CA TYR A 25 22.41 -2.95 1.55
C TYR A 25 20.94 -3.21 1.21
N GLU A 26 20.55 -3.02 -0.06
CA GLU A 26 19.17 -3.21 -0.56
C GLU A 26 18.62 -4.57 -0.11
N TRP A 27 19.45 -5.62 -0.11
CA TRP A 27 19.05 -6.98 0.25
C TRP A 27 18.52 -7.13 1.69
N LEU A 28 18.88 -6.23 2.61
CA LEU A 28 18.38 -6.27 3.99
C LEU A 28 16.86 -6.11 4.04
N ILE A 29 16.24 -5.44 3.07
CA ILE A 29 14.79 -5.28 3.02
C ILE A 29 14.08 -6.64 2.97
N TYR A 30 14.64 -7.62 2.26
CA TYR A 30 14.04 -8.95 2.12
C TYR A 30 14.15 -9.76 3.41
N ILE A 31 15.20 -9.54 4.21
CA ILE A 31 15.34 -10.16 5.53
C ILE A 31 14.39 -9.52 6.52
N PHE A 32 14.35 -8.18 6.59
CA PHE A 32 13.47 -7.48 7.51
C PHE A 32 11.99 -7.66 7.16
N MET A 33 11.65 -7.90 5.90
CA MET A 33 10.29 -8.26 5.47
C MET A 33 9.75 -9.52 6.17
N LEU A 34 10.61 -10.44 6.61
CA LEU A 34 10.17 -11.64 7.34
C LEU A 34 9.54 -11.30 8.70
N ILE A 35 9.92 -10.18 9.31
CA ILE A 35 9.40 -9.74 10.61
C ILE A 35 7.89 -9.43 10.54
N PRO A 36 7.41 -8.45 9.73
CA PRO A 36 5.99 -8.17 9.62
C PRO A 36 5.20 -9.35 9.06
N ILE A 37 5.78 -10.16 8.16
CA ILE A 37 5.14 -11.41 7.68
C ILE A 37 4.92 -12.37 8.86
N GLY A 38 5.92 -12.56 9.73
CA GLY A 38 5.81 -13.42 10.90
C GLY A 38 4.70 -12.95 11.85
N PHE A 39 4.64 -11.65 12.17
CA PHE A 39 3.57 -11.09 12.99
C PHE A 39 2.19 -11.23 12.34
N PHE A 40 2.10 -11.02 11.02
CA PHE A 40 0.85 -11.19 10.27
C PHE A 40 0.36 -12.65 10.33
N ILE A 41 1.24 -13.62 10.01
CA ILE A 41 0.90 -15.05 10.06
C ILE A 41 0.47 -15.44 11.48
N TYR A 42 1.23 -15.05 12.51
CA TYR A 42 0.87 -15.33 13.89
C TYR A 42 -0.50 -14.74 14.27
N GLY A 43 -0.76 -13.49 13.88
CA GLY A 43 -2.05 -12.83 14.12
C GLY A 43 -3.21 -13.53 13.41
N VAL A 44 -3.04 -13.91 12.15
CA VAL A 44 -4.03 -14.68 11.37
C VAL A 44 -4.29 -16.03 12.03
N LEU A 45 -3.25 -16.79 12.40
CA LEU A 45 -3.40 -18.10 13.06
C LEU A 45 -4.15 -17.99 14.39
N LYS A 46 -3.84 -16.98 15.20
CA LYS A 46 -4.56 -16.71 16.45
C LYS A 46 -6.03 -16.40 16.18
N ARG A 47 -6.33 -15.60 15.15
CA ARG A 47 -7.71 -15.23 14.80
C ARG A 47 -8.50 -16.42 14.27
N VAL A 48 -7.91 -17.21 13.37
CA VAL A 48 -8.47 -18.45 12.83
C VAL A 48 -8.76 -19.44 13.95
N ARG A 49 -7.84 -19.62 14.91
CA ARG A 49 -8.09 -20.47 16.09
C ARG A 49 -9.35 -20.06 16.83
N VAL A 50 -9.57 -18.76 17.04
CA VAL A 50 -10.80 -18.27 17.69
C VAL A 50 -12.04 -18.49 16.82
N TRP A 51 -11.96 -18.33 15.50
CA TRP A 51 -13.09 -18.62 14.60
C TRP A 51 -13.48 -20.10 14.61
N LEU A 52 -12.50 -20.99 14.77
CA LEU A 52 -12.71 -22.44 14.85
C LEU A 52 -13.26 -22.89 16.22
N LEU A 53 -13.15 -22.08 17.29
CA LEU A 53 -13.75 -22.38 18.59
C LEU A 53 -15.28 -22.27 18.56
N ALA A 54 -15.84 -21.45 17.65
CA ALA A 54 -17.27 -21.24 17.55
C ALA A 54 -17.95 -22.44 16.88
N ARG A 55 -18.43 -23.40 17.69
CA ARG A 55 -19.32 -24.48 17.26
C ARG A 55 -20.75 -23.94 17.16
N GLY A 56 -21.07 -23.30 16.04
CA GLY A 56 -22.46 -22.94 15.74
C GLY A 56 -23.29 -24.20 15.45
N GLU A 57 -24.58 -24.19 15.80
CA GLU A 57 -25.53 -25.28 15.52
C GLU A 57 -25.76 -25.49 14.01
N THR A 58 -25.48 -24.48 13.20
CA THR A 58 -25.61 -24.51 11.74
C THR A 58 -24.32 -24.97 11.09
N SER A 59 -24.39 -26.01 10.23
CA SER A 59 -23.28 -26.39 9.35
C SER A 59 -22.83 -25.18 8.53
N ARG A 60 -21.52 -24.95 8.48
CA ARG A 60 -20.90 -23.86 7.70
C ARG A 60 -20.33 -24.35 6.38
N ASP A 61 -20.58 -25.61 6.04
CA ASP A 61 -20.03 -26.29 4.86
C ASP A 61 -20.97 -26.18 3.65
N ASP A 62 -22.06 -25.44 3.79
CA ASP A 62 -23.04 -25.21 2.73
C ASP A 62 -22.61 -24.07 1.80
N LYS A 63 -22.86 -24.24 0.49
CA LYS A 63 -22.71 -23.19 -0.55
C LYS A 63 -21.37 -22.46 -0.50
N LEU A 64 -20.27 -23.20 -0.26
CA LEU A 64 -18.91 -22.66 -0.11
C LEU A 64 -18.54 -21.66 -1.20
N LEU A 65 -18.83 -21.98 -2.47
CA LEU A 65 -18.55 -21.10 -3.61
C LEU A 65 -19.29 -19.76 -3.49
N ALA A 66 -20.61 -19.78 -3.26
CA ALA A 66 -21.41 -18.56 -3.16
C ALA A 66 -20.97 -17.70 -1.96
N ARG A 67 -20.60 -18.34 -0.84
CA ARG A 67 -20.10 -17.64 0.37
C ARG A 67 -18.73 -17.02 0.12
N SER A 68 -17.82 -17.73 -0.54
CA SER A 68 -16.50 -17.21 -0.92
C SER A 68 -16.61 -16.04 -1.90
N LEU A 69 -17.48 -16.13 -2.91
CA LEU A 69 -17.73 -15.01 -3.83
C LEU A 69 -18.32 -13.80 -3.10
N ASN A 70 -19.31 -14.02 -2.22
CA ASN A 70 -19.88 -12.94 -1.42
C ASN A 70 -18.84 -12.31 -0.49
N PHE A 71 -17.93 -13.10 0.08
CA PHE A 71 -16.81 -12.59 0.87
C PHE A 71 -15.90 -11.70 0.01
N LEU A 72 -15.44 -12.18 -1.15
CA LEU A 72 -14.58 -11.43 -2.05
C LEU A 72 -15.26 -10.12 -2.50
N VAL A 73 -16.52 -10.19 -2.92
CA VAL A 73 -17.28 -9.01 -3.35
C VAL A 73 -17.45 -8.02 -2.19
N ASN A 74 -17.80 -8.48 -0.99
CA ASN A 74 -17.97 -7.57 0.15
C ASN A 74 -16.64 -6.92 0.57
N THR A 75 -15.52 -7.64 0.48
CA THR A 75 -14.18 -7.14 0.80
C THR A 75 -13.69 -6.15 -0.26
N PHE A 76 -13.65 -6.54 -1.53
CA PHE A 76 -13.07 -5.68 -2.58
C PHE A 76 -13.98 -4.52 -3.00
N ALA A 77 -15.30 -4.74 -3.06
CA ALA A 77 -16.22 -3.66 -3.35
C ALA A 77 -16.59 -2.82 -2.11
N GLN A 78 -16.08 -3.18 -0.92
CA GLN A 78 -16.31 -2.46 0.34
C GLN A 78 -17.80 -2.19 0.63
N LYS A 79 -18.71 -3.05 0.11
CA LYS A 79 -20.16 -2.80 0.08
C LYS A 79 -20.76 -2.49 1.45
N GLN A 80 -20.27 -3.15 2.50
CA GLN A 80 -20.76 -2.95 3.86
C GLN A 80 -20.25 -1.64 4.46
N VAL A 81 -19.00 -1.28 4.15
CA VAL A 81 -18.32 -0.09 4.68
C VAL A 81 -18.86 1.19 4.04
N LEU A 82 -19.18 1.14 2.75
CA LEU A 82 -19.76 2.25 2.00
C LEU A 82 -21.17 2.67 2.45
N ARG A 83 -21.85 1.87 3.30
CA ARG A 83 -23.14 2.24 3.90
C ARG A 83 -23.06 3.49 4.79
N LYS A 84 -21.88 3.85 5.27
CA LYS A 84 -21.62 5.09 6.01
C LYS A 84 -20.81 6.01 5.11
N THR A 85 -21.46 6.91 4.38
CA THR A 85 -20.87 7.67 3.26
C THR A 85 -19.48 8.23 3.55
N THR A 86 -19.33 9.18 4.47
CA THR A 86 -18.04 9.89 4.69
C THR A 86 -16.93 8.95 5.16
N ALA A 87 -17.17 8.18 6.23
CA ALA A 87 -16.19 7.24 6.78
C ALA A 87 -15.89 6.10 5.80
N GLY A 88 -16.91 5.65 5.08
CA GLY A 88 -16.85 4.52 4.16
C GLY A 88 -16.09 4.84 2.88
N VAL A 89 -16.32 6.01 2.28
CA VAL A 89 -15.55 6.50 1.13
C VAL A 89 -14.08 6.72 1.53
N SER A 90 -13.84 7.27 2.72
CA SER A 90 -12.47 7.43 3.24
C SER A 90 -11.76 6.08 3.41
N HIS A 91 -12.46 5.07 3.95
CA HIS A 91 -11.91 3.72 4.09
C HIS A 91 -11.74 3.02 2.74
N PHE A 92 -12.62 3.26 1.77
CA PHE A 92 -12.53 2.72 0.42
C PHE A 92 -11.23 3.19 -0.26
N PHE A 93 -10.93 4.49 -0.23
CA PHE A 93 -9.69 5.02 -0.79
C PHE A 93 -8.46 4.56 -0.01
N LEU A 94 -8.56 4.43 1.32
CA LEU A 94 -7.48 3.88 2.11
C LEU A 94 -7.17 2.42 1.69
N PHE A 95 -8.19 1.56 1.62
CA PHE A 95 -8.05 0.16 1.22
C PHE A 95 -7.48 0.02 -0.19
N TRP A 96 -8.10 0.66 -1.18
CA TRP A 96 -7.66 0.54 -2.58
C TRP A 96 -6.33 1.24 -2.83
N GLY A 97 -6.03 2.34 -2.15
CA GLY A 97 -4.71 2.95 -2.21
C GLY A 97 -3.62 2.00 -1.73
N PHE A 98 -3.81 1.33 -0.58
CA PHE A 98 -2.87 0.31 -0.12
C PHE A 98 -2.74 -0.88 -1.07
N VAL A 99 -3.85 -1.38 -1.62
CA VAL A 99 -3.82 -2.49 -2.59
C VAL A 99 -3.03 -2.09 -3.84
N VAL A 100 -3.28 -0.89 -4.40
CA VAL A 100 -2.57 -0.39 -5.58
C VAL A 100 -1.08 -0.17 -5.30
N LEU A 101 -0.73 0.45 -4.17
CA LEU A 101 0.67 0.63 -3.76
C LEU A 101 1.40 -0.70 -3.55
N PHE A 102 0.71 -1.70 -2.99
CA PHE A 102 1.26 -3.04 -2.82
C PHE A 102 1.52 -3.74 -4.17
N ILE A 103 0.56 -3.67 -5.10
CA ILE A 103 0.72 -4.21 -6.45
C ILE A 103 1.88 -3.49 -7.17
N ALA A 104 1.98 -2.16 -7.05
CA ALA A 104 3.07 -1.39 -7.60
C ALA A 104 4.43 -1.82 -7.05
N THR A 105 4.52 -2.07 -5.74
CA THR A 105 5.73 -2.57 -5.08
C THR A 105 6.14 -3.93 -5.65
N ILE A 106 5.20 -4.85 -5.82
CA ILE A 106 5.45 -6.16 -6.45
C ILE A 106 5.92 -5.98 -7.89
N PHE A 107 5.27 -5.12 -8.66
CA PHE A 107 5.57 -4.92 -10.07
C PHE A 107 6.96 -4.30 -10.26
N PHE A 108 7.32 -3.29 -9.47
CA PHE A 108 8.67 -2.71 -9.51
C PHE A 108 9.73 -3.72 -9.11
N ALA A 109 9.51 -4.50 -8.05
CA ALA A 109 10.44 -5.55 -7.65
C ALA A 109 10.56 -6.64 -8.71
N ALA A 110 9.45 -7.04 -9.35
CA ALA A 110 9.44 -8.05 -10.40
C ALA A 110 10.13 -7.54 -11.67
N TRP A 111 9.87 -6.30 -12.10
CA TRP A 111 10.61 -5.65 -13.19
C TRP A 111 12.11 -5.66 -12.92
N ASP A 112 12.54 -5.29 -11.71
CA ASP A 112 13.94 -5.23 -11.33
C ASP A 112 14.64 -6.60 -11.33
N LYS A 113 13.95 -7.66 -10.87
CA LYS A 113 14.58 -8.97 -10.68
C LYS A 113 14.37 -9.95 -11.83
N ILE A 114 13.24 -9.87 -12.52
CA ILE A 114 12.84 -10.81 -13.58
C ILE A 114 12.47 -10.13 -14.90
N GLY A 115 12.49 -8.79 -14.98
CA GLY A 115 12.21 -8.06 -16.22
C GLY A 115 10.74 -8.07 -16.64
N PHE A 116 9.81 -8.40 -15.74
CA PHE A 116 8.37 -8.45 -16.03
C PHE A 116 7.52 -7.98 -14.83
N PRO A 117 6.44 -7.20 -15.06
CA PRO A 117 6.03 -6.60 -16.33
C PRO A 117 7.01 -5.50 -16.76
N ARG A 118 7.04 -5.19 -18.06
CA ARG A 118 7.93 -4.14 -18.59
C ARG A 118 7.47 -2.76 -18.11
N LEU A 119 8.22 -2.13 -17.20
CA LEU A 119 7.90 -0.83 -16.59
C LEU A 119 8.79 0.28 -17.15
N VAL A 120 8.59 0.61 -18.43
CA VAL A 120 9.29 1.72 -19.11
C VAL A 120 8.32 2.52 -19.98
N GLY A 121 8.73 3.72 -20.38
CA GLY A 121 8.01 4.58 -21.32
C GLY A 121 6.65 5.03 -20.80
N SER A 122 5.69 5.18 -21.71
CA SER A 122 4.33 5.66 -21.41
C SER A 122 3.60 4.78 -20.40
N PHE A 123 3.84 3.47 -20.39
CA PHE A 123 3.25 2.57 -19.40
C PHE A 123 3.74 2.90 -17.99
N TYR A 124 5.06 3.11 -17.82
CA TYR A 124 5.64 3.53 -16.55
C TYR A 124 5.05 4.88 -16.09
N VAL A 125 5.00 5.88 -16.97
CA VAL A 125 4.49 7.22 -16.62
C VAL A 125 3.04 7.17 -16.17
N ASN A 126 2.17 6.52 -16.94
CA ASN A 126 0.74 6.39 -16.59
C ASN A 126 0.53 5.57 -15.32
N PHE A 127 1.28 4.48 -15.15
CA PHE A 127 1.22 3.66 -13.95
C PHE A 127 1.72 4.43 -12.72
N SER A 128 2.82 5.18 -12.84
CA SER A 128 3.36 6.03 -11.77
C SER A 128 2.36 7.13 -11.36
N ALA A 129 1.76 7.82 -12.32
CA ALA A 129 0.73 8.82 -12.04
C ALA A 129 -0.49 8.20 -11.34
N PHE A 130 -0.91 7.00 -11.76
CA PHE A 130 -2.04 6.31 -11.14
C PHE A 130 -1.74 5.91 -9.69
N ILE A 131 -0.56 5.37 -9.39
CA ILE A 131 -0.19 5.00 -8.02
C ILE A 131 -0.08 6.25 -7.12
N ASP A 132 0.42 7.37 -7.66
CA ASP A 132 0.51 8.63 -6.92
C ASP A 132 -0.86 9.22 -6.62
N ILE A 133 -1.80 9.15 -7.56
CA ILE A 133 -3.20 9.58 -7.32
C ILE A 133 -3.84 8.69 -6.25
N MET A 134 -3.68 7.37 -6.35
CA MET A 134 -4.27 6.41 -5.40
C MET A 134 -3.67 6.55 -3.99
N GLY A 135 -2.35 6.77 -3.89
CA GLY A 135 -1.69 7.08 -2.61
C GLY A 135 -2.19 8.38 -2.00
N PHE A 136 -2.49 9.39 -2.83
CA PHE A 136 -2.90 10.71 -2.36
C PHE A 136 -4.33 10.65 -1.84
N LEU A 137 -5.21 9.94 -2.55
CA LEU A 137 -6.57 9.66 -2.10
C LEU A 137 -6.58 8.84 -0.79
N ALA A 138 -5.66 7.88 -0.62
CA ALA A 138 -5.49 7.18 0.66
C ALA A 138 -5.01 8.12 1.77
N MET A 139 -4.11 9.06 1.47
CA MET A 139 -3.64 10.07 2.42
C MET A 139 -4.78 11.01 2.86
N ILE A 140 -5.63 11.46 1.93
CA ILE A 140 -6.86 12.20 2.27
C ILE A 140 -7.77 11.32 3.13
N GLY A 141 -7.96 10.06 2.75
CA GLY A 141 -8.79 9.11 3.48
C GLY A 141 -8.36 8.95 4.95
N ILE A 142 -7.06 8.81 5.23
CA ILE A 142 -6.57 8.68 6.60
C ILE A 142 -6.74 9.98 7.40
N LEU A 143 -6.56 11.14 6.77
CA LEU A 143 -6.80 12.44 7.42
C LEU A 143 -8.27 12.62 7.79
N VAL A 144 -9.20 12.29 6.88
CA VAL A 144 -10.64 12.33 7.17
C VAL A 144 -11.00 11.36 8.30
N LEU A 145 -10.43 10.15 8.31
CA LEU A 145 -10.64 9.19 9.40
C LEU A 145 -10.11 9.71 10.74
N ALA A 146 -8.97 10.40 10.75
CA ALA A 146 -8.42 11.05 11.94
C ALA A 146 -9.33 12.18 12.44
N VAL A 147 -9.87 13.01 11.54
CA VAL A 147 -10.86 14.06 11.87
C VAL A 147 -12.12 13.43 12.47
N ILE A 148 -12.66 12.38 11.86
CA ILE A 148 -13.84 11.67 12.38
C ILE A 148 -13.56 11.11 13.79
N ARG A 149 -12.36 10.56 14.00
CA ARG A 149 -11.97 9.94 15.28
C ARG A 149 -11.76 10.97 16.39
N TYR A 150 -11.01 12.04 16.13
CA TYR A 150 -10.52 12.94 17.17
C TYR A 150 -11.26 14.27 17.29
N ILE A 151 -11.94 14.70 16.22
CA ILE A 151 -12.70 15.97 16.20
C ILE A 151 -14.19 15.68 16.29
N GLN A 152 -14.75 14.90 15.35
CA GLN A 152 -16.21 14.67 15.31
C GLN A 152 -16.72 13.76 16.43
N ARG A 153 -15.89 12.79 16.87
CA ARG A 153 -16.17 11.89 18.01
C ARG A 153 -17.63 11.41 18.08
N PRO A 154 -18.17 10.77 17.02
CA PRO A 154 -19.54 10.27 17.06
C PRO A 154 -19.69 9.24 18.19
N GLY A 155 -20.84 9.20 18.87
CA GLY A 155 -21.02 8.40 20.11
C GLY A 155 -20.62 6.92 20.03
N ARG A 156 -20.62 6.32 18.83
CA ARG A 156 -20.12 4.96 18.55
C ARG A 156 -18.59 4.79 18.66
N LEU A 157 -17.83 5.88 18.79
CA LEU A 157 -16.37 5.92 18.91
C LEU A 157 -15.93 6.49 20.27
N ASN A 158 -16.80 6.45 21.29
CA ASN A 158 -16.53 7.01 22.62
C ASN A 158 -15.52 6.21 23.46
N ASP A 159 -15.03 5.08 22.98
CA ASP A 159 -13.88 4.37 23.56
C ASP A 159 -12.63 4.72 22.73
N THR A 160 -11.67 5.45 23.32
CA THR A 160 -10.41 5.80 22.67
C THR A 160 -9.27 5.05 23.33
N GLN A 161 -8.67 4.10 22.60
CA GLN A 161 -7.46 3.43 23.04
C GLN A 161 -6.23 4.12 22.43
N PRO A 162 -5.08 4.16 23.13
CA PRO A 162 -3.86 4.76 22.60
C PRO A 162 -3.44 4.16 21.25
N LEU A 163 -3.71 2.87 21.02
CA LEU A 163 -3.38 2.16 19.79
C LEU A 163 -4.10 2.71 18.55
N ASP A 164 -5.30 3.29 18.72
CA ASP A 164 -6.06 3.85 17.59
C ASP A 164 -5.31 5.04 16.97
N GLY A 165 -4.67 5.85 17.81
CA GLY A 165 -3.87 7.00 17.37
C GLY A 165 -2.58 6.59 16.69
N TRP A 166 -1.90 5.59 17.26
CA TRP A 166 -0.68 5.04 16.66
C TRP A 166 -0.92 4.46 15.27
N ILE A 167 -2.01 3.74 15.06
CA ILE A 167 -2.33 3.17 13.74
C ILE A 167 -2.59 4.29 12.72
N LEU A 168 -3.40 5.30 13.08
CA LEU A 168 -3.67 6.44 12.21
C LEU A 168 -2.39 7.23 11.88
N PHE A 169 -1.54 7.46 12.88
CA PHE A 169 -0.27 8.15 12.73
C PHE A 169 0.69 7.37 11.84
N LEU A 170 0.91 6.08 12.09
CA LEU A 170 1.85 5.26 11.32
C LEU A 170 1.42 5.12 9.86
N ILE A 171 0.11 4.99 9.60
CA ILE A 171 -0.43 4.97 8.24
C ILE A 171 -0.24 6.33 7.53
N ALA A 172 -0.51 7.44 8.21
CA ALA A 172 -0.26 8.76 7.64
C ALA A 172 1.24 8.99 7.39
N ALA A 173 2.09 8.59 8.33
CA ALA A 173 3.54 8.75 8.25
C ALA A 173 4.14 7.94 7.08
N ILE A 174 3.72 6.68 6.87
CA ILE A 174 4.26 5.88 5.77
C ILE A 174 3.83 6.41 4.40
N LEU A 175 2.59 6.90 4.27
CA LEU A 175 2.13 7.53 3.02
C LEU A 175 2.86 8.84 2.76
N PHE A 176 2.95 9.71 3.77
CA PHE A 176 3.59 11.01 3.64
C PHE A 176 5.10 10.91 3.36
N THR A 177 5.81 10.03 4.08
CA THR A 177 7.23 9.80 3.82
C THR A 177 7.48 9.15 2.47
N GLY A 178 6.54 8.34 1.95
CA GLY A 178 6.58 7.85 0.57
C GLY A 178 6.69 8.97 -0.46
N TYR A 179 5.85 10.01 -0.35
CA TYR A 179 5.92 11.18 -1.25
C TYR A 179 7.21 11.96 -1.10
N ILE A 180 7.72 12.12 0.12
CA ILE A 180 9.01 12.78 0.34
C ILE A 180 10.12 12.02 -0.38
N VAL A 181 10.19 10.70 -0.20
CA VAL A 181 11.21 9.86 -0.83
C VAL A 181 11.09 9.90 -2.36
N GLU A 182 9.88 9.85 -2.90
CA GLU A 182 9.65 9.94 -4.35
C GLU A 182 10.07 11.32 -4.90
N GLY A 183 9.72 12.41 -4.20
CA GLY A 183 10.14 13.76 -4.56
C GLY A 183 11.65 13.95 -4.53
N LEU A 184 12.32 13.45 -3.50
CA LEU A 184 13.79 13.47 -3.39
C LEU A 184 14.45 12.65 -4.50
N ARG A 185 13.88 11.49 -4.84
CA ARG A 185 14.35 10.65 -5.95
C ARG A 185 14.28 11.40 -7.28
N ILE A 186 13.13 12.01 -7.59
CA ILE A 186 12.93 12.78 -8.82
C ILE A 186 13.86 13.99 -8.86
N ALA A 187 13.97 14.75 -7.77
CA ALA A 187 14.86 15.91 -7.69
C ALA A 187 16.33 15.53 -7.94
N GLY A 188 16.79 14.41 -7.36
CA GLY A 188 18.13 13.89 -7.61
C GLY A 188 18.36 13.44 -9.06
N GLN A 189 17.35 12.83 -9.69
CA GLN A 189 17.44 12.48 -11.12
C GLN A 189 17.53 13.73 -12.01
N ILE A 190 16.71 14.76 -11.74
CA ILE A 190 16.74 16.02 -12.49
C ILE A 190 18.13 16.67 -12.42
N GLN A 191 18.75 16.67 -11.24
CA GLN A 191 20.08 17.25 -11.06
C GLN A 191 21.18 16.50 -11.83
N LEU A 192 21.01 15.19 -12.06
CA LEU A 192 21.96 14.34 -12.76
C LEU A 192 21.68 14.21 -14.27
N SER A 193 20.53 14.69 -14.75
CA SER A 193 20.18 14.70 -16.17
C SER A 193 21.05 15.68 -16.96
N ALA A 194 21.57 15.23 -18.09
CA ALA A 194 22.37 16.05 -19.00
C ALA A 194 21.51 16.85 -19.99
N THR A 195 20.27 16.41 -20.24
CA THR A 195 19.34 17.05 -21.18
C THR A 195 17.92 17.12 -20.64
N PHE A 196 17.13 18.10 -21.10
CA PHE A 196 15.70 18.21 -20.75
C PHE A 196 14.88 17.03 -21.28
N ALA A 197 15.26 16.47 -22.43
CA ALA A 197 14.61 15.28 -23.01
C ALA A 197 14.72 14.01 -22.14
N GLN A 198 15.60 14.00 -21.12
CA GLN A 198 15.68 12.94 -20.12
C GLN A 198 14.71 13.14 -18.95
N ILE A 199 14.15 14.34 -18.80
CA ILE A 199 13.30 14.77 -17.68
C ILE A 199 11.83 14.83 -18.09
N ASP A 200 11.55 15.12 -19.38
CA ASP A 200 10.21 15.19 -19.97
C ASP A 200 9.59 13.80 -20.25
#